data_AF-A0A1Q9EWA3-F1
#
_entry.id   AF-A0A1Q9EWA3-F1
#
_cell.length_a   1.000
_cell.length_b   1.000
_cell.length_c   1.000
_cell.angle_alpha   90.00
_cell.angle_beta   90.00
_cell.angle_gamma   90.00
#
_symmetry.space_group_name_H-M   'P 1'
#
loop_
_entity.id
_entity.type
_entity.pdbx_description
1 polymer ?
#
loop_
_entity_poly.entity_id
_entity_poly.type
_entity_poly.pdbx_seq_one_letter_code
_entity_poly.pdbx_strand_id
1 'polypeptide(L)'
;MPKLFHDEYRRAVPPDDASKRILVSLRNVLTPVASVHRYFGSEVALYFAWMNHFTLWLLAPAGVGVAAYCRMNFFGYTVDDDPYLPFHSLFVVFWSACFLRSWDQRCSELSWHWNVHGIELLTGLRPEEYRPGYHGELRQSRATGQPERYYPYPNRILAYIVSVVVTSMMLVVAFCVMICSLNLQGYMDAPATSFEKFFYIPRLARLAHPGAIFDPNQTEYFGIMSMGPVVLHVTAIMHMNKFYRSVAQWLTELENHELVAAHQSSLIAKRFVFEAFDCYIALFYVGFVQQDIRKLRNELICLYGVDSIRRVFVESVLPLVLDRISRYRLSRRAAELKRLYF
;
A
#
# COMPACT_ATOMS: atom_id res chain seq x y z
N MET A 1 -24.01 -21.35 31.33
CA MET A 1 -24.23 -19.93 31.69
C MET A 1 -22.99 -19.18 32.17
N PRO A 2 -22.09 -19.72 33.03
CA PRO A 2 -20.87 -19.00 33.45
C PRO A 2 -19.97 -18.64 32.27
N LYS A 3 -19.88 -19.53 31.26
CA LYS A 3 -19.03 -19.34 30.07
C LYS A 3 -19.36 -18.08 29.27
N LEU A 4 -20.65 -17.76 29.05
CA LEU A 4 -21.03 -16.60 28.22
C LEU A 4 -20.67 -15.28 28.91
N PHE A 5 -20.99 -15.14 30.20
CA PHE A 5 -20.57 -13.98 31.00
C PHE A 5 -19.04 -13.90 31.12
N HIS A 6 -18.37 -15.03 31.31
CA HIS A 6 -16.92 -15.07 31.47
C HIS A 6 -16.18 -14.74 30.15
N ASP A 7 -16.73 -15.12 29.00
CA ASP A 7 -16.21 -14.78 27.66
C ASP A 7 -16.46 -13.31 27.31
N GLU A 8 -17.64 -12.76 27.62
CA GLU A 8 -17.92 -11.33 27.44
C GLU A 8 -17.09 -10.46 28.39
N TYR A 9 -16.88 -10.91 29.63
CA TYR A 9 -16.03 -10.24 30.62
C TYR A 9 -14.56 -10.25 30.19
N ARG A 10 -14.02 -11.38 29.69
CA ARG A 10 -12.64 -11.48 29.18
C ARG A 10 -12.35 -10.50 28.04
N ARG A 11 -13.31 -10.26 27.16
CA ARG A 11 -13.20 -9.25 26.07
C ARG A 11 -13.30 -7.81 26.57
N ALA A 12 -13.84 -7.59 27.76
CA ALA A 12 -13.96 -6.28 28.40
C ALA A 12 -12.80 -5.97 29.36
N VAL A 13 -11.90 -6.93 29.64
CA VAL A 13 -10.72 -6.72 30.50
C VAL A 13 -9.80 -5.66 29.86
N PRO A 14 -9.39 -4.63 30.61
CA PRO A 14 -8.51 -3.59 30.10
C PRO A 14 -7.13 -4.15 29.73
N PRO A 15 -6.39 -3.48 28.81
CA PRO A 15 -5.05 -3.89 28.40
C PRO A 15 -4.12 -4.15 29.60
N ASP A 16 -3.34 -5.24 29.54
CA ASP A 16 -2.30 -5.55 30.54
C ASP A 16 -1.34 -4.37 30.72
N ASP A 17 -0.78 -4.18 31.93
CA ASP A 17 0.05 -3.01 32.23
C ASP A 17 1.28 -2.86 31.30
N ALA A 18 1.77 -3.97 30.73
CA ALA A 18 2.80 -3.96 29.68
C ALA A 18 2.32 -3.24 28.41
N SER A 19 1.10 -3.52 27.95
CA SER A 19 0.52 -2.89 26.76
C SER A 19 0.20 -1.40 26.99
N LYS A 20 -0.21 -0.99 28.19
CA LYS A 20 -0.38 0.44 28.54
C LYS A 20 0.94 1.20 28.48
N ARG A 21 2.04 0.63 28.99
CA ARG A 21 3.38 1.23 28.91
C ARG A 21 3.86 1.40 27.47
N ILE A 22 3.59 0.41 26.62
CA ILE A 22 3.89 0.49 25.18
C ILE A 22 3.07 1.58 24.51
N LEU A 23 1.76 1.66 24.78
CA LEU A 23 0.90 2.71 24.22
C LEU A 23 1.34 4.13 24.61
N VAL A 24 1.74 4.33 25.86
CA VAL A 24 2.29 5.62 26.31
C VAL A 24 3.60 5.93 25.59
N SER A 25 4.46 4.93 25.41
CA SER A 25 5.75 5.11 24.73
C SER A 25 5.62 5.27 23.20
N LEU A 26 4.53 4.77 22.60
CA LEU A 26 4.17 4.99 21.19
C LEU A 26 3.63 6.39 20.91
N ARG A 27 3.43 7.23 21.93
CA ARG A 27 3.09 8.66 21.77
C ARG A 27 4.27 9.50 21.28
N ASN A 28 5.48 8.96 21.32
CA ASN A 28 6.67 9.63 20.80
C ASN A 28 6.64 9.64 19.26
N VAL A 29 7.23 10.68 18.66
CA VAL A 29 7.36 10.79 17.19
C VAL A 29 8.06 9.56 16.59
N LEU A 30 9.05 9.03 17.31
CA LEU A 30 9.71 7.77 16.96
C LEU A 30 9.26 6.67 17.89
N THR A 31 8.90 5.54 17.30
CA THR A 31 8.42 4.38 18.06
C THR A 31 9.57 3.67 18.80
N PRO A 32 9.37 3.25 20.05
CA PRO A 32 10.38 2.55 20.86
C PRO A 32 10.55 1.09 20.40
N VAL A 33 11.38 0.87 19.39
CA VAL A 33 11.52 -0.44 18.72
C VAL A 33 11.83 -1.59 19.70
N ALA A 34 12.69 -1.39 20.70
CA ALA A 34 13.05 -2.44 21.66
C ALA A 34 11.85 -2.92 22.51
N SER A 35 10.95 -2.02 22.88
CA SER A 35 9.74 -2.36 23.65
C SER A 35 8.73 -3.11 22.77
N VAL A 36 8.60 -2.71 21.51
CA VAL A 36 7.76 -3.39 20.52
C VAL A 36 8.29 -4.81 20.27
N HIS A 37 9.60 -4.96 20.09
CA HIS A 37 10.25 -6.26 19.91
C HIS A 37 9.96 -7.24 21.05
N ARG A 38 10.10 -6.79 22.30
CA ARG A 38 9.87 -7.65 23.48
C ARG A 38 8.42 -8.14 23.61
N TYR A 39 7.45 -7.41 23.08
CA TYR A 39 6.02 -7.71 23.25
C TYR A 39 5.39 -8.36 22.00
N PHE A 40 5.69 -7.84 20.82
CA PHE A 40 5.11 -8.27 19.54
C PHE A 40 6.03 -9.17 18.70
N GLY A 41 7.30 -9.31 19.08
CA GLY A 41 8.29 -10.08 18.34
C GLY A 41 9.02 -9.28 17.25
N SER A 42 9.95 -9.96 16.58
CA SER A 42 10.92 -9.34 15.67
C SER A 42 10.31 -8.84 14.37
N GLU A 43 9.33 -9.55 13.81
CA GLU A 43 8.67 -9.17 12.55
C GLU A 43 7.97 -7.81 12.67
N VAL A 44 7.15 -7.64 13.72
CA VAL A 44 6.43 -6.38 13.97
C VAL A 44 7.41 -5.26 14.33
N ALA A 45 8.43 -5.56 15.14
CA ALA A 45 9.44 -4.57 15.49
C ALA A 45 10.27 -4.10 14.29
N LEU A 46 10.57 -4.98 13.34
CA LEU A 46 11.31 -4.63 12.12
C LEU A 46 10.51 -3.65 11.25
N TYR A 47 9.19 -3.83 11.14
CA TYR A 47 8.31 -2.88 10.46
C TYR A 47 8.39 -1.48 11.10
N PHE A 48 8.28 -1.38 12.42
CA PHE A 48 8.38 -0.08 13.12
C PHE A 48 9.79 0.51 13.05
N ALA A 49 10.83 -0.31 13.06
CA ALA A 49 12.21 0.13 12.85
C ALA A 49 12.42 0.72 11.46
N TRP A 50 11.89 0.05 10.42
CA TRP A 50 11.90 0.53 9.05
C TRP A 50 11.16 1.86 8.92
N MET A 51 9.96 1.95 9.51
CA MET A 51 9.15 3.16 9.48
C MET A 51 9.87 4.35 10.12
N ASN A 52 10.46 4.18 11.30
CA ASN A 52 11.26 5.21 11.96
C ASN A 52 12.45 5.66 11.09
N HIS A 53 13.18 4.70 10.52
CA HIS A 53 14.33 4.98 9.66
C HIS A 53 13.92 5.77 8.42
N PHE A 54 12.87 5.31 7.72
CA PHE A 54 12.35 5.96 6.53
C PHE A 54 11.84 7.38 6.82
N THR A 55 11.10 7.57 7.92
CA THR A 55 10.56 8.88 8.32
C THR A 55 11.68 9.90 8.57
N LEU A 56 12.76 9.50 9.25
CA LEU A 56 13.91 10.38 9.48
C LEU A 56 14.67 10.67 8.18
N TRP A 57 14.86 9.66 7.32
CA TRP A 57 15.55 9.83 6.05
C TRP A 57 14.79 10.71 5.05
N LEU A 58 13.47 10.74 5.13
CA LEU A 58 12.62 11.63 4.32
C LEU A 58 12.77 13.12 4.67
N LEU A 59 13.33 13.47 5.83
CA LEU A 59 13.56 14.88 6.19
C LEU A 59 14.52 15.57 5.23
N ALA A 60 15.52 14.85 4.71
CA ALA A 60 16.47 15.37 3.73
C ALA A 60 15.81 15.79 2.40
N PRO A 61 15.10 14.89 1.67
CA PRO A 61 14.40 15.27 0.45
C PRO A 61 13.25 16.24 0.69
N ALA A 62 12.58 16.19 1.85
CA ALA A 62 11.59 17.20 2.21
C ALA A 62 12.23 18.60 2.30
N GLY A 63 13.38 18.72 2.98
CA GLY A 63 14.11 19.98 3.09
C GLY A 63 14.59 20.52 1.75
N VAL A 64 15.21 19.66 0.92
CA VAL A 64 15.67 20.04 -0.42
C VAL A 64 14.50 20.41 -1.33
N GLY A 65 13.39 19.67 -1.27
CA GLY A 65 12.18 19.95 -2.05
C GLY A 65 11.51 21.27 -1.65
N VAL A 66 11.41 21.56 -0.34
CA VAL A 66 10.91 22.87 0.15
C VAL A 66 11.83 24.00 -0.29
N ALA A 67 13.15 23.83 -0.20
CA ALA A 67 14.10 24.83 -0.67
C ALA A 67 13.98 25.10 -2.18
N ALA A 68 13.82 24.05 -2.99
CA ALA A 68 13.58 24.17 -4.43
C ALA A 68 12.25 24.91 -4.71
N TYR A 69 11.17 24.55 -4.02
CA TYR A 69 9.87 25.20 -4.15
C TYR A 69 9.93 26.69 -3.77
N CYS A 70 10.50 27.01 -2.61
CA CYS A 70 10.66 28.40 -2.17
C CYS A 70 11.47 29.20 -3.19
N ARG A 71 12.62 28.68 -3.64
CA ARG A 71 13.45 29.35 -4.65
C ARG A 71 12.68 29.60 -5.95
N MET A 72 11.96 28.60 -6.46
CA MET A 72 11.13 28.73 -7.66
C MET A 72 10.12 29.89 -7.51
N ASN A 73 9.47 30.00 -6.36
CA ASN A 73 8.52 31.09 -6.07
C ASN A 73 9.21 32.46 -5.91
N PHE A 74 10.36 32.53 -5.23
CA PHE A 74 11.08 33.79 -5.00
C PHE A 74 11.64 34.41 -6.28
N PHE A 75 12.18 33.59 -7.18
CA PHE A 75 12.78 34.06 -8.43
C PHE A 75 11.83 34.01 -9.63
N GLY A 76 10.60 33.49 -9.45
CA GLY A 76 9.61 33.38 -10.51
C GLY A 76 9.98 32.39 -11.62
N TYR A 77 10.89 31.46 -11.36
CA TYR A 77 11.23 30.41 -12.32
C TYR A 77 10.04 29.47 -12.52
N THR A 78 9.83 29.02 -13.76
CA THR A 78 8.93 27.90 -14.04
C THR A 78 9.69 26.58 -13.90
N VAL A 79 8.99 25.45 -13.88
CA VAL A 79 9.64 24.12 -13.82
C VAL A 79 10.55 23.90 -15.04
N ASP A 80 10.19 24.46 -16.19
CA ASP A 80 10.93 24.29 -17.44
C ASP A 80 12.19 25.18 -17.51
N ASP A 81 12.16 26.34 -16.85
CA ASP A 81 13.22 27.35 -16.93
C ASP A 81 14.25 27.24 -15.81
N ASP A 82 14.05 26.32 -14.85
CA ASP A 82 14.85 26.25 -13.64
C ASP A 82 16.17 25.49 -13.85
N PRO A 83 17.34 26.18 -13.86
CA PRO A 83 18.63 25.54 -14.16
C PRO A 83 19.06 24.53 -13.07
N TYR A 84 18.45 24.59 -11.87
CA TYR A 84 18.82 23.73 -10.76
C TYR A 84 18.01 22.43 -10.67
N LEU A 85 16.94 22.29 -11.47
CA LEU A 85 16.07 21.12 -11.43
C LEU A 85 16.80 19.79 -11.71
N PRO A 86 17.77 19.69 -12.65
CA PRO A 86 18.53 18.46 -12.85
C PRO A 86 19.32 18.01 -11.62
N PHE A 87 19.85 18.97 -10.83
CA PHE A 87 20.57 18.65 -9.59
C PHE A 87 19.62 18.09 -8.52
N HIS A 88 18.38 18.58 -8.46
CA HIS A 88 17.36 17.99 -7.59
C HIS A 88 17.09 16.52 -7.98
N SER A 89 16.97 16.21 -9.27
CA SER A 89 16.78 14.83 -9.74
C SER A 89 17.98 13.93 -9.39
N LEU A 90 19.22 14.40 -9.60
CA LEU A 90 20.43 13.66 -9.20
C LEU A 90 20.49 13.42 -7.70
N PHE A 91 20.11 14.43 -6.90
CA PHE A 91 20.03 14.30 -5.46
C PHE A 91 19.02 13.22 -5.04
N VAL A 92 17.82 13.15 -5.63
CA VAL A 92 16.83 12.12 -5.30
C VAL A 92 17.33 10.71 -5.65
N VAL A 93 18.01 10.55 -6.79
CA VAL A 93 18.63 9.26 -7.18
C VAL A 93 19.75 8.87 -6.21
N PHE A 94 20.62 9.81 -5.86
CA PHE A 94 21.69 9.56 -4.89
C PHE A 94 21.14 9.22 -3.51
N TRP A 95 20.17 10.01 -3.03
CA TRP A 95 19.50 9.79 -1.74
C TRP A 95 18.83 8.41 -1.68
N SER A 96 18.15 7.97 -2.74
CA SER A 96 17.46 6.67 -2.75
C SER A 96 18.46 5.50 -2.64
N ALA A 97 19.60 5.59 -3.34
CA ALA A 97 20.68 4.60 -3.22
C ALA A 97 21.31 4.59 -1.82
N CYS A 98 21.57 5.77 -1.23
CA CYS A 98 22.08 5.89 0.13
C CYS A 98 21.09 5.35 1.17
N PHE A 99 19.80 5.64 1.02
CA PHE A 99 18.75 5.15 1.90
C PHE A 99 18.69 3.62 1.90
N LEU A 100 18.67 2.98 0.73
CA LEU A 100 18.63 1.52 0.64
C LEU A 100 19.84 0.89 1.33
N ARG A 101 21.06 1.40 1.07
CA ARG A 101 22.27 0.91 1.71
C ARG A 101 22.28 1.11 3.23
N SER A 102 21.82 2.26 3.69
CA SER A 102 21.68 2.57 5.12
C SER A 102 20.67 1.64 5.80
N TRP A 103 19.55 1.36 5.13
CA TRP A 103 18.56 0.44 5.64
C TRP A 103 19.11 -0.99 5.72
N ASP A 104 19.79 -1.49 4.69
CA ASP A 104 20.40 -2.82 4.70
C ASP A 104 21.37 -3.00 5.88
N GLN A 105 22.20 -1.97 6.12
CA GLN A 105 23.11 -1.94 7.26
C GLN A 105 22.35 -1.95 8.60
N ARG A 106 21.34 -1.08 8.74
CA ARG A 106 20.55 -0.99 9.98
C ARG A 106 19.75 -2.26 10.26
N CYS A 107 19.20 -2.87 9.21
CA CYS A 107 18.46 -4.12 9.25
C CYS A 107 19.36 -5.26 9.75
N SER A 108 20.60 -5.31 9.25
CA SER A 108 21.62 -6.28 9.68
C SER A 108 22.05 -6.07 11.14
N GLU A 109 22.24 -4.83 11.58
CA GLU A 109 22.57 -4.51 12.98
C GLU A 109 21.45 -4.95 13.93
N LEU A 110 20.19 -4.68 13.57
CA LEU A 110 19.03 -5.07 14.37
C LEU A 110 18.85 -6.59 14.44
N SER A 111 19.04 -7.30 13.33
CA SER A 111 18.95 -8.76 13.33
C SER A 111 20.05 -9.40 14.18
N TRP A 112 21.26 -8.82 14.20
CA TRP A 112 22.31 -9.20 15.14
C TRP A 112 21.91 -8.99 16.60
N HIS A 113 21.42 -7.80 16.94
CA HIS A 113 21.01 -7.49 18.32
C HIS A 113 19.83 -8.34 18.81
N TRP A 114 18.93 -8.72 17.92
CA TRP A 114 17.78 -9.57 18.25
C TRP A 114 18.10 -11.06 18.19
N ASN A 115 19.34 -11.43 17.83
CA ASN A 115 19.77 -12.81 17.63
C ASN A 115 18.89 -13.57 16.63
N VAL A 116 18.43 -12.86 15.58
CA VAL A 116 17.65 -13.38 14.44
C VAL A 116 18.53 -13.38 13.19
N HIS A 117 19.84 -13.56 13.37
CA HIS A 117 20.80 -13.43 12.29
C HIS A 117 20.85 -14.72 11.46
N GLY A 118 20.39 -14.64 10.21
CA GLY A 118 20.33 -15.76 9.27
C GLY A 118 19.31 -15.52 8.15
N ILE A 119 19.05 -16.56 7.35
CA ILE A 119 18.07 -16.60 6.25
C ILE A 119 16.67 -16.09 6.68
N GLU A 120 16.35 -16.12 7.98
CA GLU A 120 15.11 -15.61 8.60
C GLU A 120 14.68 -14.18 8.20
N LEU A 121 15.62 -13.26 7.96
CA LEU A 121 15.29 -11.84 7.72
C LEU A 121 14.99 -11.50 6.25
N LEU A 122 15.60 -12.21 5.28
CA LEU A 122 15.36 -11.99 3.85
C LEU A 122 14.02 -12.56 3.38
N THR A 123 13.50 -13.56 4.10
CA THR A 123 12.26 -14.29 3.76
C THR A 123 11.08 -14.03 4.68
N GLY A 124 11.28 -13.28 5.78
CA GLY A 124 10.20 -12.90 6.72
C GLY A 124 9.54 -14.07 7.44
N LEU A 125 10.21 -15.23 7.55
CA LEU A 125 9.70 -16.43 8.21
C LEU A 125 10.84 -17.23 8.81
N ARG A 126 10.51 -17.93 9.90
CA ARG A 126 11.32 -18.95 10.57
C ARG A 126 11.93 -19.93 9.54
N PRO A 127 13.06 -20.58 9.86
CA PRO A 127 13.69 -21.54 8.95
C PRO A 127 12.66 -22.56 8.48
N GLU A 128 12.43 -22.60 7.16
CA GLU A 128 11.88 -23.73 6.43
C GLU A 128 10.56 -24.33 6.98
N GLU A 129 9.62 -23.48 7.42
CA GLU A 129 8.28 -24.01 7.72
C GLU A 129 7.58 -24.43 6.41
N TYR A 130 7.45 -25.74 6.25
CA TYR A 130 6.66 -26.34 5.19
C TYR A 130 5.22 -25.87 5.29
N ARG A 131 4.68 -25.44 4.17
CA ARG A 131 3.30 -24.97 4.11
C ARG A 131 2.33 -26.15 4.27
N PRO A 132 1.36 -26.09 5.20
CA PRO A 132 0.38 -27.17 5.37
C PRO A 132 -0.44 -27.48 4.12
N GLY A 133 -0.68 -26.47 3.27
CA GLY A 133 -1.39 -26.59 1.99
C GLY A 133 -0.55 -27.12 0.82
N TYR A 134 0.75 -27.38 1.03
CA TYR A 134 1.62 -27.92 -0.01
C TYR A 134 1.28 -29.39 -0.29
N HIS A 135 0.99 -29.69 -1.56
CA HIS A 135 0.62 -31.02 -2.01
C HIS A 135 1.52 -31.47 -3.17
N GLY A 136 1.71 -32.78 -3.30
CA GLY A 136 2.62 -33.37 -4.28
C GLY A 136 2.70 -34.87 -4.12
N GLU A 137 3.41 -35.52 -5.05
CA GLU A 137 3.70 -36.94 -5.01
C GLU A 137 4.78 -37.22 -3.95
N LEU A 138 4.63 -38.30 -3.17
CA LEU A 138 5.66 -38.68 -2.21
C LEU A 138 6.86 -39.27 -2.97
N ARG A 139 8.04 -38.69 -2.74
CA ARG A 139 9.30 -39.10 -3.35
C ARG A 139 10.38 -39.15 -2.28
N GLN A 140 11.38 -40.01 -2.44
CA GLN A 140 12.60 -39.91 -1.62
C GLN A 140 13.48 -38.76 -2.11
N SER A 141 13.87 -37.90 -1.17
CA SER A 141 14.78 -36.79 -1.42
C SER A 141 16.14 -37.28 -1.88
N ARG A 142 16.68 -36.69 -2.95
CA ARG A 142 18.02 -37.03 -3.45
C ARG A 142 19.14 -36.55 -2.53
N ALA A 143 18.89 -35.52 -1.73
CA ALA A 143 19.87 -34.93 -0.84
C ALA A 143 19.83 -35.55 0.56
N THR A 144 18.63 -35.78 1.11
CA THR A 144 18.46 -36.23 2.51
C THR A 144 18.02 -37.69 2.65
N GLY A 145 17.57 -38.33 1.58
CA GLY A 145 17.01 -39.70 1.61
C GLY A 145 15.66 -39.82 2.32
N GLN A 146 15.14 -38.73 2.89
CA GLN A 146 13.85 -38.72 3.59
C GLN A 146 12.68 -38.63 2.60
N PRO A 147 11.49 -39.15 2.95
CA PRO A 147 10.29 -38.95 2.14
C PRO A 147 9.88 -37.48 2.13
N GLU A 148 9.92 -36.85 0.96
CA GLU A 148 9.48 -35.47 0.71
C GLU A 148 8.28 -35.45 -0.26
N ARG A 149 7.47 -34.41 -0.19
CA ARG A 149 6.43 -34.17 -1.21
C ARG A 149 7.08 -33.45 -2.38
N TYR A 150 6.88 -33.95 -3.59
CA TYR A 150 7.41 -33.38 -4.82
C TYR A 150 6.26 -32.95 -5.74
N TYR A 151 6.27 -31.69 -6.16
CA TYR A 151 5.34 -31.17 -7.16
C TYR A 151 6.05 -31.04 -8.52
N PRO A 152 5.53 -31.66 -9.59
CA PRO A 152 6.18 -31.63 -10.90
C PRO A 152 6.41 -30.21 -11.42
N TYR A 153 7.64 -29.94 -11.85
CA TYR A 153 8.03 -28.66 -12.46
C TYR A 153 7.15 -28.20 -13.65
N PRO A 154 6.74 -29.05 -14.62
CA PRO A 154 5.91 -28.56 -15.74
C PRO A 154 4.55 -28.03 -15.29
N ASN A 155 3.93 -28.66 -14.30
CA ASN A 155 2.65 -28.19 -13.74
C ASN A 155 2.84 -26.84 -13.04
N ARG A 156 3.98 -26.64 -12.37
CA ARG A 156 4.33 -25.37 -11.73
C ARG A 156 4.55 -24.26 -12.76
N ILE A 157 5.23 -24.54 -13.88
CA ILE A 157 5.38 -23.58 -14.98
C ILE A 157 4.00 -23.18 -15.52
N LEU A 158 3.11 -24.15 -15.76
CA LEU A 158 1.76 -23.86 -16.25
C LEU A 158 1.00 -22.94 -15.28
N ALA A 159 1.10 -23.20 -13.97
CA ALA A 159 0.50 -22.33 -12.96
C ALA A 159 1.06 -20.89 -12.99
N TYR A 160 2.38 -20.74 -13.18
CA TYR A 160 2.98 -19.40 -13.36
C TYR A 160 2.51 -18.71 -14.63
N ILE A 161 2.40 -19.44 -15.75
CA ILE A 161 1.88 -18.89 -17.01
C ILE A 161 0.44 -18.39 -16.81
N VAL A 162 -0.42 -19.21 -16.19
CA VAL A 162 -1.79 -18.82 -15.85
C VAL A 162 -1.78 -17.57 -14.97
N SER A 163 -0.89 -17.51 -13.97
CA SER A 163 -0.80 -16.34 -13.10
C SER A 163 -0.39 -15.07 -13.83
N VAL A 164 0.59 -15.14 -14.72
CA VAL A 164 1.04 -14.00 -15.53
C VAL A 164 -0.08 -13.54 -16.48
N VAL A 165 -0.77 -14.47 -17.14
CA VAL A 165 -1.87 -14.16 -18.07
C VAL A 165 -3.06 -13.52 -17.35
N VAL A 166 -3.47 -14.06 -16.21
CA VAL A 166 -4.58 -13.50 -15.43
C VAL A 166 -4.20 -12.12 -14.88
N THR A 167 -2.97 -11.98 -14.38
CA THR A 167 -2.47 -10.68 -13.88
C THR A 167 -2.39 -9.65 -15.00
N SER A 168 -1.87 -10.00 -16.18
CA SER A 168 -1.79 -9.06 -17.31
C SER A 168 -3.17 -8.64 -17.81
N MET A 169 -4.14 -9.56 -17.87
CA MET A 169 -5.52 -9.22 -18.20
C MET A 169 -6.11 -8.21 -17.21
N MET A 170 -5.84 -8.37 -15.91
CA MET A 170 -6.31 -7.43 -14.90
C MET A 170 -5.59 -6.08 -14.96
N LEU A 171 -4.31 -6.04 -15.31
CA LEU A 171 -3.58 -4.79 -15.56
C LEU A 171 -4.17 -4.02 -16.76
N VAL A 172 -4.60 -4.73 -17.80
CA VAL A 172 -5.32 -4.10 -18.94
C VAL A 172 -6.65 -3.51 -18.49
N VAL A 173 -7.41 -4.20 -17.64
CA VAL A 173 -8.64 -3.66 -17.06
C VAL A 173 -8.36 -2.41 -16.22
N ALA A 174 -7.33 -2.44 -15.37
CA ALA A 174 -6.89 -1.29 -14.58
C ALA A 174 -6.53 -0.09 -15.47
N PHE A 175 -5.79 -0.35 -16.55
CA PHE A 175 -5.45 0.67 -17.53
C PHE A 175 -6.69 1.27 -18.21
N CYS A 176 -7.67 0.46 -18.60
CA CYS A 176 -8.93 0.96 -19.16
C CYS A 176 -9.72 1.83 -18.16
N VAL A 177 -9.78 1.44 -16.88
CA VAL A 177 -10.41 2.25 -15.81
C VAL A 177 -9.68 3.58 -15.64
N MET A 178 -8.35 3.58 -15.71
CA MET A 178 -7.54 4.80 -15.68
C MET A 178 -7.84 5.71 -16.87
N ILE A 179 -7.92 5.18 -18.10
CA ILE A 179 -8.28 5.99 -19.29
C ILE A 179 -9.67 6.62 -19.13
N CYS A 180 -10.64 5.85 -18.67
CA CYS A 180 -11.99 6.36 -18.38
C CYS A 180 -11.95 7.50 -17.36
N SER A 181 -11.16 7.36 -16.30
CA SER A 181 -10.99 8.38 -15.26
C SER A 181 -10.39 9.67 -15.82
N LEU A 182 -9.29 9.58 -16.57
CA LEU A 182 -8.61 10.75 -17.16
C LEU A 182 -9.52 11.49 -18.17
N ASN A 183 -10.34 10.76 -18.92
CA ASN A 183 -11.38 11.37 -19.77
C ASN A 183 -12.43 12.10 -18.93
N LEU A 184 -12.87 11.51 -17.81
CA LEU A 184 -13.88 12.11 -16.92
C LEU A 184 -13.37 13.35 -16.18
N GLN A 185 -12.06 13.43 -15.96
CA GLN A 185 -11.38 14.58 -15.34
C GLN A 185 -11.05 15.70 -16.34
N GLY A 186 -11.34 15.53 -17.63
CA GLY A 186 -11.08 16.54 -18.66
C GLY A 186 -9.61 16.65 -19.08
N TYR A 187 -8.74 15.73 -18.66
CA TYR A 187 -7.34 15.75 -19.07
C TYR A 187 -7.16 15.48 -20.58
N MET A 188 -8.14 14.85 -21.23
CA MET A 188 -8.11 14.44 -22.63
C MET A 188 -8.91 15.36 -23.60
N ASP A 189 -9.28 16.57 -23.20
CA ASP A 189 -10.22 17.43 -23.96
C ASP A 189 -9.73 17.92 -25.34
N ALA A 190 -8.43 17.86 -25.63
CA ALA A 190 -7.85 18.28 -26.92
C ALA A 190 -6.69 17.36 -27.34
N PRO A 191 -6.99 16.17 -27.91
CA PRO A 191 -5.95 15.22 -28.28
C PRO A 191 -5.10 15.77 -29.44
N ALA A 192 -3.82 16.02 -29.16
CA ALA A 192 -2.86 16.59 -30.11
C ALA A 192 -2.28 15.51 -31.05
N THR A 193 -2.13 14.28 -30.58
CA THR A 193 -1.53 13.18 -31.34
C THR A 193 -2.55 12.11 -31.74
N SER A 194 -2.26 11.34 -32.80
CA SER A 194 -3.09 10.19 -33.19
C SER A 194 -3.20 9.13 -32.08
N PHE A 195 -2.18 9.04 -31.23
CA PHE A 195 -2.16 8.14 -30.07
C PHE A 195 -3.15 8.60 -28.99
N GLU A 196 -3.21 9.90 -28.68
CA GLU A 196 -4.20 10.44 -27.73
C GLU A 196 -5.63 10.32 -28.24
N LYS A 197 -5.84 10.48 -29.56
CA LYS A 197 -7.17 10.30 -30.18
C LYS A 197 -7.72 8.89 -29.98
N PHE A 198 -6.86 7.87 -29.89
CA PHE A 198 -7.28 6.49 -29.64
C PHE A 198 -7.90 6.31 -28.24
N PHE A 199 -7.42 7.06 -27.25
CA PHE A 199 -7.88 6.98 -25.86
C PHE A 199 -8.98 8.00 -25.51
N TYR A 200 -9.27 8.93 -26.41
CA TYR A 200 -10.32 9.92 -26.24
C TYR A 200 -11.71 9.28 -26.36
N ILE A 201 -12.53 9.41 -25.31
CA ILE A 201 -13.90 8.89 -25.26
C ILE A 201 -14.88 10.08 -25.24
N PRO A 202 -15.53 10.42 -26.37
CA PRO A 202 -16.32 11.65 -26.50
C PRO A 202 -17.52 11.76 -25.55
N ARG A 203 -18.04 10.63 -25.05
CA ARG A 203 -19.17 10.62 -24.11
C ARG A 203 -18.74 10.99 -22.69
N LEU A 204 -17.54 10.58 -22.29
CA LEU A 204 -17.00 10.83 -20.95
C LEU A 204 -16.38 12.22 -20.87
N ALA A 205 -15.59 12.61 -21.87
CA ALA A 205 -14.95 13.93 -21.93
C ALA A 205 -15.98 15.09 -21.91
N ARG A 206 -17.16 14.89 -22.52
CA ARG A 206 -18.25 15.88 -22.49
C ARG A 206 -18.71 16.27 -21.09
N LEU A 207 -18.51 15.41 -20.09
CA LEU A 207 -18.89 15.70 -18.71
C LEU A 207 -17.91 16.66 -18.01
N ALA A 208 -16.72 16.85 -18.56
CA ALA A 208 -15.67 17.72 -18.02
C ALA A 208 -15.53 19.06 -18.77
N HIS A 209 -16.26 19.26 -19.88
CA HIS A 209 -16.21 20.50 -20.65
C HIS A 209 -16.68 21.72 -19.84
N PRO A 210 -16.26 22.94 -20.25
CA PRO A 210 -16.69 24.17 -19.58
C PRO A 210 -18.21 24.27 -19.47
N GLY A 211 -18.74 24.38 -18.25
CA GLY A 211 -20.19 24.39 -17.99
C GLY A 211 -20.84 23.03 -17.67
N ALA A 212 -20.08 21.92 -17.75
CA ALA A 212 -20.57 20.58 -17.44
C ALA A 212 -20.40 20.22 -15.96
N ILE A 213 -20.93 19.05 -15.56
CA ILE A 213 -21.01 18.62 -14.15
C ILE A 213 -19.64 18.50 -13.48
N PHE A 214 -18.61 18.12 -14.25
CA PHE A 214 -17.24 17.90 -13.76
C PHE A 214 -16.25 18.96 -14.27
N ASP A 215 -16.72 20.16 -14.60
CA ASP A 215 -15.85 21.26 -15.06
C ASP A 215 -14.78 21.59 -14.00
N PRO A 216 -13.47 21.44 -14.31
CA PRO A 216 -12.39 21.72 -13.37
C PRO A 216 -12.20 23.22 -13.07
N ASN A 217 -12.73 24.12 -13.92
CA ASN A 217 -12.52 25.57 -13.81
C ASN A 217 -13.72 26.32 -13.22
N GLN A 218 -14.81 25.64 -12.85
CA GLN A 218 -15.99 26.26 -12.28
C GLN A 218 -15.83 26.58 -10.78
N THR A 219 -15.82 27.87 -10.45
CA THR A 219 -15.64 28.40 -9.08
C THR A 219 -16.93 28.51 -8.27
N GLU A 220 -18.11 28.41 -8.91
CA GLU A 220 -19.41 28.69 -8.27
C GLU A 220 -19.93 27.56 -7.37
N TYR A 221 -19.61 26.29 -7.67
CA TYR A 221 -20.05 25.13 -6.88
C TYR A 221 -18.91 24.50 -6.09
N PHE A 222 -18.24 25.31 -5.27
CA PHE A 222 -17.39 24.85 -4.16
C PHE A 222 -16.37 23.73 -4.48
N GLY A 223 -15.87 23.58 -5.72
CA GLY A 223 -14.87 22.56 -6.10
C GLY A 223 -15.19 21.09 -5.78
N ILE A 224 -16.34 20.75 -5.16
CA ILE A 224 -16.66 19.39 -4.71
C ILE A 224 -17.06 18.52 -5.91
N MET A 225 -17.79 19.09 -6.87
CA MET A 225 -18.22 18.36 -8.05
C MET A 225 -17.04 18.08 -9.00
N SER A 226 -16.08 18.99 -9.13
CA SER A 226 -14.84 18.74 -9.89
C SER A 226 -13.93 17.69 -9.25
N MET A 227 -14.03 17.46 -7.93
CA MET A 227 -13.38 16.34 -7.25
C MET A 227 -14.11 15.00 -7.44
N GLY A 228 -15.36 15.00 -7.95
CA GLY A 228 -16.18 13.81 -8.17
C GLY A 228 -15.48 12.72 -8.98
N PRO A 229 -14.90 13.01 -10.16
CA PRO A 229 -14.14 12.03 -10.95
C PRO A 229 -12.94 11.45 -10.21
N VAL A 230 -12.20 12.28 -9.46
CA VAL A 230 -11.05 11.84 -8.65
C VAL A 230 -11.51 10.89 -7.53
N VAL A 231 -12.60 11.22 -6.85
CA VAL A 231 -13.19 10.34 -5.81
C VAL A 231 -13.69 9.03 -6.41
N LEU A 232 -14.36 9.06 -7.57
CA LEU A 232 -14.78 7.86 -8.30
C LEU A 232 -13.58 7.00 -8.72
N HIS A 233 -12.49 7.61 -9.15
CA HIS A 233 -11.25 6.91 -9.47
C HIS A 233 -10.64 6.21 -8.26
N VAL A 234 -10.44 6.96 -7.17
CA VAL A 234 -9.87 6.45 -5.91
C VAL A 234 -10.72 5.31 -5.33
N THR A 235 -12.05 5.41 -5.46
CA THR A 235 -12.96 4.33 -5.02
C THR A 235 -12.91 3.12 -5.95
N ALA A 236 -12.84 3.30 -7.27
CA ALA A 236 -12.67 2.21 -8.23
C ALA A 236 -11.36 1.43 -7.97
N ILE A 237 -10.25 2.17 -7.78
CA ILE A 237 -8.95 1.63 -7.39
C ILE A 237 -9.04 0.78 -6.12
N MET A 238 -9.73 1.28 -5.09
CA MET A 238 -9.88 0.55 -3.82
C MET A 238 -10.59 -0.81 -4.02
N HIS A 239 -11.67 -0.83 -4.81
CA HIS A 239 -12.40 -2.07 -5.10
C HIS A 239 -11.54 -3.03 -5.93
N MET A 240 -10.82 -2.49 -6.91
CA MET A 240 -9.96 -3.26 -7.79
C MET A 240 -8.78 -3.88 -7.03
N ASN A 241 -8.10 -3.14 -6.15
CA ASN A 241 -7.04 -3.67 -5.29
C ASN A 241 -7.54 -4.75 -4.34
N LYS A 242 -8.75 -4.59 -3.77
CA LYS A 242 -9.37 -5.62 -2.93
C LYS A 242 -9.71 -6.87 -3.72
N PHE A 243 -10.26 -6.72 -4.93
CA PHE A 243 -10.59 -7.83 -5.81
C PHE A 243 -9.33 -8.56 -6.29
N TYR A 244 -8.31 -7.82 -6.76
CA TYR A 244 -7.03 -8.38 -7.17
C TYR A 244 -6.32 -9.10 -6.03
N ARG A 245 -6.44 -8.64 -4.77
CA ARG A 245 -5.89 -9.37 -3.61
C ARG A 245 -6.46 -10.80 -3.53
N SER A 246 -7.76 -10.97 -3.72
CA SER A 246 -8.40 -12.30 -3.72
C SER A 246 -7.93 -13.15 -4.91
N VAL A 247 -7.80 -12.54 -6.10
CA VAL A 247 -7.31 -13.23 -7.31
C VAL A 247 -5.85 -13.64 -7.13
N ALA A 248 -4.98 -12.76 -6.62
CA ALA A 248 -3.58 -13.03 -6.36
C ALA A 248 -3.40 -14.14 -5.32
N GLN A 249 -4.24 -14.18 -4.27
CA GLN A 249 -4.27 -15.30 -3.34
C GLN A 249 -4.59 -16.61 -4.06
N TRP A 250 -5.68 -16.65 -4.83
CA TRP A 250 -6.07 -17.83 -5.59
C TRP A 250 -4.97 -18.28 -6.58
N LEU A 251 -4.34 -17.35 -7.30
CA LEU A 251 -3.22 -17.66 -8.21
C LEU A 251 -2.00 -18.22 -7.45
N THR A 252 -1.70 -17.66 -6.29
CA THR A 252 -0.55 -18.11 -5.48
C THR A 252 -0.83 -19.48 -4.83
N GLU A 253 -2.10 -19.81 -4.57
CA GLU A 253 -2.51 -21.18 -4.21
C GLU A 253 -2.31 -22.16 -5.36
N LEU A 254 -2.70 -21.77 -6.58
CA LEU A 254 -2.53 -22.57 -7.79
C LEU A 254 -1.05 -22.91 -8.06
N GLU A 255 -0.14 -21.96 -7.78
CA GLU A 255 1.31 -22.15 -7.95
C GLU A 255 1.93 -23.18 -6.99
N ASN A 256 1.22 -23.53 -5.91
CA ASN A 256 1.59 -24.58 -4.97
C ASN A 256 3.06 -24.48 -4.48
N HIS A 257 3.37 -23.35 -3.83
CA HIS A 257 4.66 -23.11 -3.17
C HIS A 257 4.82 -24.01 -1.94
N GLU A 258 6.02 -24.57 -1.81
CA GLU A 258 6.39 -25.51 -0.74
C GLU A 258 6.60 -24.81 0.60
N LEU A 259 7.35 -23.71 0.58
CA LEU A 259 7.65 -22.91 1.76
C LEU A 259 6.63 -21.80 1.92
N VAL A 260 6.26 -21.50 3.16
CA VAL A 260 5.40 -20.35 3.47
C VAL A 260 6.05 -19.05 2.97
N ALA A 261 7.38 -18.96 2.97
CA ALA A 261 8.12 -17.76 2.57
C ALA A 261 8.01 -17.48 1.08
N ALA A 262 8.19 -18.54 0.28
CA ALA A 262 8.05 -18.48 -1.16
C ALA A 262 6.60 -18.11 -1.56
N HIS A 263 5.62 -18.70 -0.86
CA HIS A 263 4.21 -18.36 -1.03
C HIS A 263 3.94 -16.87 -0.73
N GLN A 264 4.37 -16.37 0.43
CA GLN A 264 4.17 -14.97 0.81
C GLN A 264 4.90 -14.01 -0.13
N SER A 265 6.15 -14.30 -0.48
CA SER A 265 6.95 -13.48 -1.41
C SER A 265 6.29 -13.40 -2.79
N SER A 266 5.79 -14.52 -3.30
CA SER A 266 5.07 -14.57 -4.57
C SER A 266 3.76 -13.78 -4.54
N LEU A 267 3.00 -13.89 -3.44
CA LEU A 267 1.78 -13.11 -3.22
C LEU A 267 2.06 -11.61 -3.14
N ILE A 268 3.10 -11.22 -2.39
CA ILE A 268 3.54 -9.82 -2.24
C ILE A 268 3.97 -9.27 -3.60
N ALA A 269 4.78 -10.01 -4.36
CA ALA A 269 5.25 -9.57 -5.68
C ALA A 269 4.10 -9.29 -6.65
N LYS A 270 3.12 -10.20 -6.76
CA LYS A 270 1.92 -10.01 -7.60
C LYS A 270 1.14 -8.76 -7.22
N ARG A 271 0.84 -8.64 -5.92
CA ARG A 271 0.10 -7.50 -5.38
C ARG A 271 0.86 -6.19 -5.58
N PHE A 272 2.17 -6.20 -5.37
CA PHE A 272 3.03 -5.05 -5.58
C PHE A 272 3.01 -4.59 -7.04
N VAL A 273 3.17 -5.50 -8.01
CA VAL A 273 3.13 -5.13 -9.44
C VAL A 273 1.79 -4.49 -9.80
N PHE A 274 0.68 -5.05 -9.30
CA PHE A 274 -0.64 -4.51 -9.55
C PHE A 274 -0.86 -3.14 -8.90
N GLU A 275 -0.60 -3.03 -7.60
CA GLU A 275 -0.77 -1.80 -6.82
C GLU A 275 0.18 -0.69 -7.31
N ALA A 276 1.40 -1.03 -7.74
CA ALA A 276 2.36 -0.07 -8.32
C ALA A 276 1.93 0.39 -9.72
N PHE A 277 1.49 -0.53 -10.59
CA PHE A 277 1.00 -0.16 -11.91
C PHE A 277 -0.18 0.80 -11.79
N ASP A 278 -1.17 0.46 -10.98
CA ASP A 278 -2.36 1.28 -10.75
C ASP A 278 -2.03 2.66 -10.17
N CYS A 279 -1.10 2.74 -9.22
CA CYS A 279 -0.71 4.01 -8.59
C CYS A 279 0.04 4.95 -9.54
N TYR A 280 0.88 4.42 -10.44
CA TYR A 280 1.77 5.25 -11.25
C TYR A 280 1.32 5.44 -12.70
N ILE A 281 0.50 4.54 -13.27
CA ILE A 281 0.21 4.56 -14.71
C ILE A 281 -0.46 5.86 -15.20
N ALA A 282 -1.34 6.45 -14.39
CA ALA A 282 -1.94 7.76 -14.69
C ALA A 282 -0.88 8.87 -14.77
N LEU A 283 0.04 8.90 -13.80
CA LEU A 283 1.14 9.86 -13.75
C LEU A 283 2.12 9.66 -14.91
N PHE A 284 2.40 8.40 -15.28
CA PHE A 284 3.20 8.07 -16.46
C PHE A 284 2.54 8.59 -17.74
N TYR A 285 1.23 8.40 -17.89
CA TYR A 285 0.51 8.91 -19.06
C TYR A 285 0.57 10.45 -19.15
N VAL A 286 0.24 11.16 -18.07
CA VAL A 286 0.24 12.63 -18.08
C VAL A 286 1.66 13.19 -18.25
N GLY A 287 2.66 12.57 -17.61
CA GLY A 287 4.05 13.05 -17.65
C GLY A 287 4.78 12.75 -18.96
N PHE A 288 4.63 11.55 -19.53
CA PHE A 288 5.41 11.12 -20.70
C PHE A 288 4.64 11.21 -22.02
N VAL A 289 3.31 11.03 -22.01
CA VAL A 289 2.49 11.12 -23.24
C VAL A 289 2.00 12.55 -23.44
N GLN A 290 1.32 13.13 -22.46
CA GLN A 290 0.79 14.50 -22.58
C GLN A 290 1.86 15.58 -22.38
N GLN A 291 2.93 15.26 -21.65
CA GLN A 291 4.03 16.18 -21.34
C GLN A 291 3.57 17.50 -20.70
N ASP A 292 2.49 17.46 -19.90
CA ASP A 292 1.93 18.63 -19.22
C ASP A 292 2.23 18.57 -17.72
N ILE A 293 3.25 19.33 -17.31
CA ILE A 293 3.73 19.38 -15.92
C ILE A 293 2.66 19.95 -14.97
N ARG A 294 1.79 20.86 -15.45
CA ARG A 294 0.75 21.46 -14.61
C ARG A 294 -0.34 20.42 -14.29
N LYS A 295 -0.78 19.68 -15.31
CA LYS A 295 -1.70 18.55 -15.13
C LYS A 295 -1.08 17.49 -14.22
N LEU A 296 0.18 17.13 -14.45
CA LEU A 296 0.89 16.14 -13.64
C LEU A 296 0.96 16.52 -12.17
N ARG A 297 1.31 17.78 -11.87
CA ARG A 297 1.37 18.30 -10.50
C ARG A 297 0.01 18.26 -9.83
N ASN A 298 -1.04 18.72 -10.52
CA ASN A 298 -2.39 18.75 -9.96
C ASN A 298 -2.88 17.32 -9.69
N GLU A 299 -2.66 16.40 -10.62
CA GLU A 299 -3.03 14.99 -10.45
C GLU A 299 -2.29 14.35 -9.28
N LEU A 300 -0.99 14.59 -9.15
CA LEU A 300 -0.20 14.08 -8.03
C LEU A 300 -0.71 14.58 -6.68
N ILE A 301 -1.02 15.88 -6.57
CA ILE A 301 -1.55 16.49 -5.33
C ILE A 301 -2.93 15.91 -5.00
N CYS A 302 -3.81 15.80 -5.99
CA CYS A 302 -5.16 15.25 -5.81
C CYS A 302 -5.12 13.79 -5.39
N LEU A 303 -4.38 12.94 -6.12
CA LEU A 303 -4.22 11.53 -5.80
C LEU A 303 -3.64 11.35 -4.40
N TYR A 304 -2.50 12.00 -4.10
CA TYR A 304 -1.84 11.86 -2.80
C TYR A 304 -2.71 12.38 -1.65
N GLY A 305 -3.36 13.52 -1.82
CA GLY A 305 -4.22 14.13 -0.79
C GLY A 305 -5.45 13.28 -0.48
N VAL A 306 -6.21 12.90 -1.52
CA VAL A 306 -7.43 12.09 -1.35
C VAL A 306 -7.09 10.69 -0.82
N ASP A 307 -6.03 10.06 -1.32
CA ASP A 307 -5.58 8.73 -0.88
C ASP A 307 -5.11 8.75 0.58
N SER A 308 -4.37 9.78 0.99
CA SER A 308 -3.90 9.96 2.37
C SER A 308 -5.06 10.12 3.36
N ILE A 309 -6.02 11.00 3.05
CA ILE A 309 -7.22 11.20 3.88
C ILE A 309 -8.00 9.88 4.00
N ARG A 310 -8.20 9.19 2.87
CA ARG A 310 -8.88 7.88 2.83
C ARG A 310 -8.16 6.85 3.71
N ARG A 311 -6.83 6.71 3.60
CA ARG A 311 -6.05 5.73 4.38
C ARG A 311 -6.16 6.01 5.88
N VAL A 312 -5.94 7.26 6.31
CA VAL A 312 -6.09 7.63 7.73
C VAL A 312 -7.49 7.31 8.23
N PHE A 313 -8.52 7.61 7.43
CA PHE A 313 -9.90 7.34 7.80
C PHE A 313 -10.19 5.82 7.90
N VAL A 314 -9.86 5.04 6.87
CA VAL A 314 -10.20 3.61 6.78
C VAL A 314 -9.33 2.75 7.70
N GLU A 315 -8.05 3.05 7.84
CA GLU A 315 -7.11 2.21 8.59
C GLU A 315 -7.04 2.58 10.08
N SER A 316 -7.27 3.85 10.43
CA SER A 316 -7.12 4.32 11.82
C SER A 316 -8.45 4.78 12.44
N VAL A 317 -9.15 5.71 11.81
CA VAL A 317 -10.33 6.36 12.43
C VAL A 317 -11.51 5.37 12.53
N LEU A 318 -11.86 4.71 11.43
CA LEU A 318 -13.01 3.82 11.35
C LEU A 318 -12.89 2.63 12.31
N PRO A 319 -11.78 1.86 12.36
CA PRO A 319 -11.63 0.75 13.31
C PRO A 319 -11.70 1.22 14.75
N LEU A 320 -11.11 2.37 15.08
CA LEU A 320 -11.11 2.92 16.45
C LEU A 320 -12.53 3.33 16.89
N VAL A 321 -13.30 3.95 15.99
CA VAL A 321 -14.71 4.28 16.23
C VAL A 321 -15.54 3.00 16.41
N LEU A 322 -15.40 2.02 15.51
CA LEU A 322 -16.12 0.75 15.58
C LEU A 322 -15.80 -0.03 16.87
N ASP A 323 -14.52 -0.07 17.25
CA ASP A 323 -14.06 -0.70 18.49
C ASP A 323 -14.58 0.03 19.73
N ARG A 324 -14.57 1.37 19.75
CA ARG A 324 -15.15 2.16 20.84
C ARG A 324 -16.65 1.93 20.99
N ILE A 325 -17.40 1.89 19.88
CA ILE A 325 -18.84 1.57 19.87
C ILE A 325 -19.06 0.14 20.39
N SER A 326 -18.24 -0.82 19.96
CA SER A 326 -18.34 -2.22 20.37
C SER A 326 -18.08 -2.40 21.86
N ARG A 327 -17.03 -1.77 22.40
CA ARG A 327 -16.74 -1.75 23.84
C ARG A 327 -17.88 -1.12 24.65
N TYR A 328 -18.41 0.01 24.20
CA TYR A 328 -19.54 0.65 24.87
C TYR A 328 -20.77 -0.27 24.94
N ARG A 329 -21.11 -0.95 23.84
CA ARG A 329 -22.20 -1.93 23.80
C ARG A 329 -21.96 -3.12 24.74
N LEU A 330 -20.73 -3.64 24.77
CA LEU A 330 -20.35 -4.75 25.66
C LEU A 330 -20.42 -4.35 27.13
N SER A 331 -19.88 -3.19 27.52
CA SER A 331 -19.95 -2.69 28.89
C SER A 331 -21.39 -2.47 29.35
N ARG A 332 -22.25 -1.96 28.46
CA ARG A 332 -23.68 -1.80 28.76
C ARG A 332 -24.37 -3.14 28.98
N ARG A 333 -24.15 -4.13 28.10
CA ARG A 333 -24.70 -5.49 28.25
C ARG A 333 -24.21 -6.17 29.53
N ALA A 334 -22.93 -6.05 29.84
CA ALA A 334 -22.36 -6.58 31.08
C ALA A 334 -23.01 -5.95 32.33
N ALA A 335 -23.28 -4.64 32.30
CA ALA A 335 -23.98 -3.94 33.38
C ALA A 335 -25.45 -4.36 33.51
N GLU A 336 -26.15 -4.57 32.39
CA GLU A 336 -27.53 -5.08 32.35
C GLU A 336 -27.60 -6.52 32.89
N LEU A 337 -26.69 -7.41 32.47
CA LEU A 337 -26.57 -8.76 33.01
C LEU A 337 -26.28 -8.73 34.51
N LYS A 338 -25.37 -7.87 34.97
CA LYS A 338 -25.05 -7.74 36.40
C LYS A 338 -26.28 -7.35 37.23
N ARG A 339 -27.18 -6.51 36.70
CA ARG A 339 -28.43 -6.10 37.38
C ARG A 339 -29.55 -7.14 37.33
N LEU A 340 -29.54 -8.04 36.34
CA LEU A 340 -30.56 -9.08 36.21
C LEU A 340 -30.26 -10.31 37.07
N TYR A 341 -28.99 -10.54 37.40
CA TYR A 341 -28.52 -11.75 38.08
C TYR A 341 -27.95 -11.51 39.49
N PHE A 342 -27.77 -10.25 39.89
CA PHE A 342 -27.42 -9.80 41.25
C PHE A 342 -28.29 -8.61 41.61
#